data_AF-A0A7Y2CK31-F1
#
_entry.id   AF-A0A7Y2CK31-F1
#
_cell.length_a   1.000
_cell.length_b   1.000
_cell.length_c   1.000
_cell.angle_alpha   90.00
_cell.angle_beta   90.00
_cell.angle_gamma   90.00
#
_symmetry.space_group_name_H-M   'P 1'
#
loop_
_entity.id
_entity.type
_entity.pdbx_description
1 polymer ?
#
loop_
_entity_poly.entity_id
_entity_poly.type
_entity_poly.pdbx_seq_one_letter_code
_entity_poly.pdbx_strand_id
1 'polypeptide(L)'
;MIGRRGTQIGLVAVMAVAGIGFVVGIDDGVPRADIRYAERAPGTAEGGAGVRPATSYLDLRNQRPGANAGFRTSLEDLAAAAEPPDVPEGDLARRRALAQREERRAFNGAPPVIPHEADPVGSDACLSCHESSVRLADESAGGLPHPYYTNCQQCHVAESPLLEPVVLAASSFEGLAAPDGGDRAWEGAPPTIPHSTWMRGNCLSCHGPNGQVGIRTSHPERVNCLQCHAPSAELDQVDIGPQRFLSSAAGTN
;
A
#
# COMPACT_ATOMS: atom_id res chain seq x y z
N MET A 1 -15.78 36.58 -41.24
CA MET A 1 -16.41 35.26 -41.02
C MET A 1 -15.49 34.19 -41.57
N ILE A 2 -14.67 33.56 -40.71
CA ILE A 2 -13.87 32.40 -41.12
C ILE A 2 -14.86 31.24 -41.24
N GLY A 3 -15.20 30.87 -42.47
CA GLY A 3 -16.13 29.76 -42.73
C GLY A 3 -15.60 28.46 -42.14
N ARG A 4 -16.50 27.50 -41.88
CA ARG A 4 -16.23 26.18 -41.30
C ARG A 4 -15.02 25.43 -41.91
N ARG A 5 -14.71 25.70 -43.18
CA ARG A 5 -13.51 25.17 -43.87
C ARG A 5 -12.20 25.80 -43.38
N GLY A 6 -12.18 27.09 -43.06
CA GLY A 6 -11.00 27.77 -42.52
C GLY A 6 -10.65 27.30 -41.11
N THR A 7 -11.66 27.01 -40.27
CA THR A 7 -11.44 26.42 -38.94
C THR A 7 -10.92 24.98 -39.01
N GLN A 8 -11.39 24.17 -39.96
CA GLN A 8 -10.88 22.81 -40.18
C GLN A 8 -9.41 22.83 -40.65
N ILE A 9 -9.06 23.70 -41.59
CA ILE A 9 -7.68 23.85 -42.06
C ILE A 9 -6.75 24.31 -40.93
N GLY A 10 -7.20 25.27 -40.11
CA GLY A 10 -6.46 25.72 -38.93
C GLY A 10 -6.20 24.61 -37.93
N LEU A 11 -7.21 23.79 -37.62
CA LEU A 11 -7.07 22.67 -36.68
C LEU A 11 -6.07 21.62 -37.18
N VAL A 12 -6.13 21.26 -38.47
CA VAL A 12 -5.21 20.29 -39.08
C VAL A 12 -3.77 20.81 -39.03
N ALA A 13 -3.56 22.11 -39.32
CA ALA A 13 -2.24 22.71 -39.24
C ALA A 13 -1.67 22.66 -37.80
N VAL A 14 -2.50 22.96 -36.79
CA VAL A 14 -2.07 22.88 -35.38
C VAL A 14 -1.71 21.45 -34.98
N MET A 15 -2.54 20.46 -35.34
CA MET A 15 -2.23 19.05 -35.04
C MET A 15 -0.97 18.56 -35.75
N ALA A 16 -0.74 18.99 -37.00
CA ALA A 16 0.48 18.65 -37.73
C ALA A 16 1.73 19.23 -37.06
N VAL A 17 1.69 20.50 -36.64
CA VAL A 17 2.81 21.15 -35.93
C VAL A 17 3.06 20.47 -34.58
N ALA A 18 2.01 20.16 -33.82
CA ALA A 18 2.13 19.46 -32.55
C ALA A 18 2.74 18.05 -32.72
N GLY A 19 2.31 17.31 -33.75
CA GLY A 19 2.86 15.98 -34.06
C GLY A 19 4.34 16.03 -34.45
N ILE A 20 4.73 17.01 -35.27
CA ILE A 20 6.14 17.21 -35.63
C ILE A 20 6.96 17.57 -34.39
N GLY A 21 6.46 18.50 -33.55
CA GLY A 21 7.13 18.88 -32.31
C GLY A 21 7.28 17.73 -31.32
N PHE A 22 6.29 16.83 -31.23
CA PHE A 22 6.36 15.62 -30.42
C PHE A 22 7.43 14.65 -30.92
N VAL A 23 7.47 14.38 -32.22
CA VAL A 23 8.48 13.47 -32.82
C VAL A 23 9.89 14.04 -32.66
N VAL A 24 10.08 15.33 -32.94
CA VAL A 24 11.37 16.00 -32.77
C VAL A 24 11.77 16.10 -31.31
N GLY A 25 10.82 16.29 -30.39
CA GLY A 25 11.10 16.36 -28.95
C GLY A 25 11.41 15.01 -28.30
N ILE A 26 10.98 13.90 -28.90
CA ILE A 26 11.34 12.54 -28.46
C ILE A 26 12.68 12.08 -29.02
N ASP A 27 13.10 12.63 -30.16
CA ASP A 27 14.45 12.42 -30.65
C ASP A 27 15.40 13.20 -29.74
N ASP A 28 16.06 12.50 -28.83
CA ASP A 28 16.94 13.07 -27.79
C ASP A 28 18.19 13.74 -28.37
N GLY A 29 18.34 13.73 -29.70
CA GLY A 29 19.46 14.34 -30.42
C GLY A 29 20.81 13.73 -30.06
N VAL A 30 20.81 12.69 -29.22
CA VAL A 30 21.98 11.95 -28.84
C VAL A 30 22.34 11.14 -30.07
N PRO A 31 23.53 11.37 -30.68
CA PRO A 31 24.02 10.47 -31.69
C PRO A 31 24.00 9.09 -31.05
N ARG A 32 23.10 8.21 -31.51
CA ARG A 32 23.18 6.80 -31.19
C ARG A 32 24.54 6.42 -31.73
N ALA A 33 25.53 6.36 -30.85
CA ALA A 33 26.78 5.72 -31.18
C ALA A 33 26.36 4.41 -31.83
N ASP A 34 26.94 4.09 -32.99
CA ASP A 34 26.78 2.79 -33.62
C ASP A 34 27.50 1.82 -32.65
N ILE A 35 26.91 1.60 -31.47
CA ILE A 35 27.27 0.59 -30.51
C ILE A 35 26.76 -0.66 -31.18
N ARG A 36 27.52 -1.06 -32.20
CA ARG A 36 27.70 -2.46 -32.52
C ARG A 36 28.26 -3.03 -31.23
N TYR A 37 27.36 -3.43 -30.34
CA TYR A 37 27.64 -4.56 -29.49
C TYR A 37 28.19 -5.57 -30.47
N ALA A 38 29.50 -5.82 -30.40
CA ALA A 38 30.02 -6.98 -31.08
C ALA A 38 29.10 -8.09 -30.60
N GLU A 39 28.28 -8.64 -31.49
CA GLU A 39 27.54 -9.85 -31.24
C GLU A 39 28.61 -10.86 -30.92
N ARG A 40 28.96 -10.94 -29.63
CA ARG A 40 29.83 -11.96 -29.15
C ARG A 40 28.95 -13.18 -29.29
N ALA A 41 29.23 -13.95 -30.34
CA ALA A 41 28.67 -15.28 -30.50
C ALA A 41 28.68 -15.92 -29.10
N PRO A 42 27.53 -16.42 -28.62
CA PRO A 42 27.41 -16.93 -27.27
C PRO A 42 28.61 -17.82 -27.02
N GLY A 43 29.47 -17.41 -26.08
CA GLY A 43 30.72 -18.11 -25.85
C GLY A 43 30.37 -19.55 -25.55
N THR A 44 30.93 -20.48 -26.33
CA THR A 44 30.90 -21.92 -26.05
C THR A 44 31.80 -22.24 -24.86
N ALA A 45 31.76 -21.42 -23.81
CA ALA A 45 32.35 -21.77 -22.55
C ALA A 45 31.55 -22.97 -22.06
N GLU A 46 32.12 -24.16 -22.25
CA GLU A 46 31.73 -25.35 -21.52
C GLU A 46 31.80 -24.96 -20.05
N GLY A 47 30.64 -24.66 -19.48
CA GLY A 47 30.52 -24.26 -18.09
C GLY A 47 31.12 -25.38 -17.27
N GLY A 48 32.18 -25.07 -16.52
CA GLY A 48 32.69 -25.98 -15.51
C GLY A 48 31.51 -26.45 -14.64
N ALA A 49 31.50 -27.73 -14.26
CA ALA A 49 30.39 -28.35 -13.54
C ALA A 49 29.88 -27.44 -12.41
N GLY A 50 28.64 -26.96 -12.54
CA GLY A 50 27.99 -26.07 -11.57
C GLY A 50 27.91 -24.60 -11.96
N VAL A 51 28.56 -24.14 -13.04
CA VAL A 51 28.47 -22.73 -13.49
C VAL A 51 27.32 -22.58 -14.48
N ARG A 52 26.25 -21.88 -14.06
CA ARG A 52 25.14 -21.53 -14.96
C ARG A 52 25.56 -20.39 -15.89
N PRO A 53 25.24 -20.47 -17.20
CA PRO A 53 25.54 -19.39 -18.13
C PRO A 53 24.85 -18.09 -17.73
N ALA A 54 25.53 -16.96 -18.00
CA ALA A 54 24.99 -15.63 -17.73
C ALA A 54 23.64 -15.49 -18.46
N THR A 55 22.58 -15.31 -17.67
CA THR A 55 21.20 -15.23 -18.14
C THR A 55 20.85 -13.76 -18.40
N SER A 56 20.07 -13.47 -19.45
CA SER A 56 19.63 -12.10 -19.72
C SER A 56 18.67 -11.60 -18.62
N TYR A 57 18.57 -10.28 -18.44
CA TYR A 57 17.65 -9.70 -17.45
C TYR A 57 16.17 -10.06 -17.73
N LEU A 58 15.81 -10.23 -19.00
CA LEU A 58 14.48 -10.68 -19.41
C LEU A 58 14.24 -12.15 -19.05
N ASP A 59 15.26 -12.99 -19.21
CA ASP A 59 15.17 -14.41 -18.89
C ASP A 59 15.15 -14.64 -17.37
N LEU A 60 15.80 -13.78 -16.58
CA LEU A 60 15.75 -13.83 -15.11
C LEU A 60 14.33 -13.62 -14.57
N ARG A 61 13.53 -12.73 -15.18
CA ARG A 61 12.12 -12.52 -14.78
C ARG A 61 11.26 -13.78 -14.97
N ASN A 62 11.60 -14.60 -15.96
CA ASN A 62 10.84 -15.80 -16.31
C ASN A 62 11.41 -17.07 -15.67
N GLN A 63 12.61 -17.01 -15.10
CA GLN A 63 13.21 -18.10 -14.35
C GLN A 63 12.81 -17.97 -12.88
N ARG A 64 12.22 -19.02 -12.33
CA ARG A 64 11.99 -19.18 -10.88
C ARG A 64 12.99 -20.21 -10.32
N PRO A 65 14.28 -19.89 -10.18
CA PRO A 65 15.25 -20.84 -9.64
C PRO A 65 15.04 -21.05 -8.14
N GLY A 66 15.43 -22.24 -7.65
CA GLY A 66 15.42 -22.57 -6.22
C GLY A 66 14.36 -23.61 -5.84
N ALA A 67 14.32 -23.95 -4.55
CA ALA A 67 13.46 -25.01 -4.00
C ALA A 67 11.96 -24.79 -4.24
N ASN A 68 11.55 -23.55 -4.55
CA ASN A 68 10.16 -23.16 -4.75
C ASN A 68 9.76 -23.03 -6.23
N ALA A 69 10.58 -23.50 -7.18
CA ALA A 69 10.33 -23.41 -8.62
C ALA A 69 8.99 -24.02 -9.07
N GLY A 70 8.54 -25.08 -8.40
CA GLY A 70 7.28 -25.77 -8.67
C GLY A 70 6.06 -25.20 -7.94
N PHE A 71 6.24 -24.22 -7.05
CA PHE A 71 5.15 -23.69 -6.25
C PHE A 71 4.29 -22.75 -7.09
N ARG A 72 3.02 -23.11 -7.26
CA ARG A 72 2.00 -22.29 -7.93
C ARG A 72 0.96 -21.92 -6.88
N THR A 73 1.04 -20.69 -6.37
CA THR A 73 -0.05 -20.10 -5.58
C THR A 73 -1.00 -19.39 -6.51
N SER A 74 -2.28 -19.77 -6.45
CA SER A 74 -3.37 -18.90 -6.91
C SER A 74 -3.82 -18.08 -5.72
N LEU A 75 -3.84 -16.76 -5.87
CA LEU A 75 -4.36 -15.86 -4.84
C LEU A 75 -5.87 -16.04 -4.62
N GLU A 76 -6.58 -16.47 -5.67
CA GLU A 76 -8.01 -16.77 -5.63
C GLU A 76 -8.33 -17.93 -4.67
N ASP A 77 -7.45 -18.94 -4.62
CA ASP A 77 -7.61 -20.10 -3.74
C ASP A 77 -7.39 -19.75 -2.26
N LEU A 78 -6.60 -18.71 -1.98
CA LEU A 78 -6.28 -18.25 -0.62
C LEU A 78 -7.33 -17.28 -0.07
N ALA A 79 -7.95 -16.48 -0.94
CA ALA A 79 -9.01 -15.54 -0.57
C ALA A 79 -10.28 -16.25 -0.04
N ALA A 80 -10.52 -17.50 -0.45
CA ALA A 80 -11.72 -18.27 -0.12
C ALA A 80 -11.72 -18.90 1.30
N ALA A 81 -10.58 -18.94 2.00
CA ALA A 81 -10.42 -19.71 3.24
C ALA A 81 -10.70 -18.91 4.54
N ALA A 82 -11.17 -17.67 4.45
CA ALA A 82 -11.48 -16.85 5.62
C ALA A 82 -12.83 -17.25 6.21
N GLU A 83 -12.85 -18.31 7.02
CA GLU A 83 -14.02 -18.67 7.81
C GLU A 83 -14.29 -17.55 8.84
N PRO A 84 -15.48 -16.94 8.86
CA PRO A 84 -15.77 -15.88 9.80
C PRO A 84 -15.85 -16.49 11.21
N PRO A 85 -15.04 -16.06 12.19
CA PRO A 85 -15.24 -16.55 13.53
C PRO A 85 -16.53 -15.99 14.10
N ASP A 86 -17.14 -16.86 14.89
CA ASP A 86 -18.32 -16.65 15.71
C ASP A 86 -17.97 -15.78 16.93
N VAL A 87 -18.79 -14.75 17.19
CA VAL A 87 -18.96 -13.99 18.46
C VAL A 87 -17.77 -13.12 19.01
N PRO A 88 -18.06 -12.09 19.86
CA PRO A 88 -17.14 -11.02 20.18
C PRO A 88 -16.12 -11.47 21.23
N GLU A 89 -14.84 -11.43 20.86
CA GLU A 89 -13.79 -11.69 21.83
C GLU A 89 -13.62 -10.48 22.77
N GLY A 90 -13.73 -10.75 24.07
CA GLY A 90 -13.70 -9.73 25.13
C GLY A 90 -12.41 -8.92 25.19
N ASP A 91 -12.35 -7.98 26.12
CA ASP A 91 -11.29 -6.95 26.23
C ASP A 91 -9.85 -7.48 26.11
N LEU A 92 -9.58 -8.73 26.50
CA LEU A 92 -8.26 -9.34 26.37
C LEU A 92 -7.80 -9.49 24.92
N ALA A 93 -8.67 -9.93 24.01
CA ALA A 93 -8.35 -10.07 22.60
C ALA A 93 -8.11 -8.70 21.95
N ARG A 94 -8.93 -7.71 22.30
CA ARG A 94 -8.75 -6.33 21.85
C ARG A 94 -7.39 -5.78 22.30
N ARG A 95 -7.04 -5.93 23.58
CA ARG A 95 -5.73 -5.50 24.10
C ARG A 95 -4.56 -6.19 23.39
N ARG A 96 -4.65 -7.50 23.12
CA ARG A 96 -3.61 -8.22 22.36
C ARG A 96 -3.47 -7.71 20.93
N ALA A 97 -4.59 -7.44 20.26
CA ALA A 97 -4.59 -6.88 18.91
C ALA A 97 -3.95 -5.47 18.89
N LEU A 98 -4.33 -4.60 19.82
CA LEU A 98 -3.74 -3.27 19.96
C LEU A 98 -2.23 -3.34 20.22
N ALA A 99 -1.79 -4.23 21.12
CA ALA A 99 -0.37 -4.43 21.42
C ALA A 99 0.43 -4.88 20.19
N GLN A 100 -0.02 -5.91 19.45
CA GLN A 100 0.66 -6.36 18.22
C GLN A 100 0.73 -5.25 17.16
N ARG A 101 -0.30 -4.40 17.09
CA ARG A 101 -0.33 -3.27 16.16
C ARG A 101 0.67 -2.18 16.56
N GLU A 102 0.85 -1.96 17.85
CA GLU A 102 1.77 -0.99 18.44
C GLU A 102 3.23 -1.44 18.29
N GLU A 103 3.54 -2.72 18.48
CA GLU A 103 4.89 -3.29 18.30
C GLU A 103 5.51 -2.95 16.95
N ARG A 104 4.68 -2.84 15.89
CA ARG A 104 5.15 -2.54 14.53
C ARG A 104 5.14 -1.05 14.19
N ARG A 105 4.86 -0.14 15.14
CA ARG A 105 4.69 1.30 14.87
C ARG A 105 5.37 2.16 15.93
N ALA A 106 5.99 3.24 15.49
CA ALA A 106 6.55 4.22 16.42
C ALA A 106 5.46 4.97 17.22
N PHE A 107 4.27 5.16 16.63
CA PHE A 107 3.12 5.82 17.26
C PHE A 107 1.83 5.53 16.48
N ASN A 108 0.68 5.87 17.05
CA ASN A 108 -0.59 5.75 16.36
C ASN A 108 -0.69 6.76 15.19
N GLY A 109 -0.64 6.23 13.97
CA GLY A 109 -0.58 7.03 12.75
C GLY A 109 0.67 6.72 11.93
N ALA A 110 1.74 6.25 12.58
CA ALA A 110 2.95 5.83 11.89
C ALA A 110 2.67 4.66 10.92
N PRO A 111 3.30 4.66 9.73
CA PRO A 111 3.37 3.47 8.89
C PRO A 111 3.99 2.31 9.68
N PRO A 112 3.45 1.08 9.58
CA PRO A 112 4.09 -0.07 10.18
C PRO A 112 5.42 -0.40 9.51
N VAL A 113 6.37 -0.90 10.30
CA VAL A 113 7.58 -1.56 9.78
C VAL A 113 7.21 -2.89 9.11
N ILE A 114 8.01 -3.32 8.13
CA ILE A 114 7.84 -4.60 7.43
C ILE A 114 8.58 -5.67 8.24
N PRO A 115 7.88 -6.64 8.85
CA PRO A 115 8.48 -7.64 9.76
C PRO A 115 9.12 -8.83 9.00
N HIS A 116 9.25 -8.72 7.68
CA HIS A 116 9.76 -9.75 6.80
C HIS A 116 10.65 -9.10 5.74
N GLU A 117 11.44 -9.92 5.06
CA GLU A 117 12.25 -9.44 3.94
C GLU A 117 11.36 -8.79 2.87
N ALA A 118 11.81 -7.63 2.37
CA ALA A 118 11.12 -6.86 1.35
C ALA A 118 12.02 -6.73 0.12
N ASP A 119 11.46 -7.04 -1.06
CA ASP A 119 12.15 -6.80 -2.34
C ASP A 119 12.24 -5.28 -2.59
N PRO A 120 13.45 -4.72 -2.77
CA PRO A 120 13.63 -3.29 -3.02
C PRO A 120 13.21 -2.82 -4.42
N VAL A 121 12.94 -3.73 -5.37
CA VAL A 121 12.88 -3.39 -6.81
C VAL A 121 11.45 -3.19 -7.34
N GLY A 122 10.39 -3.66 -6.66
CA GLY A 122 9.02 -3.50 -7.18
C GLY A 122 7.88 -3.65 -6.15
N SER A 123 6.76 -2.95 -6.41
CA SER A 123 5.54 -2.97 -5.59
C SER A 123 4.64 -4.20 -5.82
N ASP A 124 4.77 -4.87 -6.96
CA ASP A 124 3.88 -5.98 -7.35
C ASP A 124 4.00 -7.20 -6.40
N ALA A 125 5.20 -7.43 -5.87
CA ALA A 125 5.44 -8.48 -4.89
C ALA A 125 4.67 -8.21 -3.58
N CYS A 126 4.62 -6.96 -3.13
CA CYS A 126 3.86 -6.55 -1.95
C CYS A 126 2.36 -6.79 -2.16
N LEU A 127 1.85 -6.41 -3.33
CA LEU A 127 0.43 -6.52 -3.66
C LEU A 127 -0.08 -7.96 -3.67
N SER A 128 0.79 -8.93 -3.96
CA SER A 128 0.42 -10.34 -3.95
C SER A 128 -0.18 -10.80 -2.61
N CYS A 129 0.19 -10.16 -1.50
CA CYS A 129 -0.36 -10.46 -0.17
C CYS A 129 -1.07 -9.25 0.48
N HIS A 130 -0.79 -8.03 0.05
CA HIS A 130 -1.31 -6.82 0.71
C HIS A 130 -2.42 -6.12 -0.08
N GLU A 131 -2.63 -6.41 -1.37
CA GLU A 131 -3.73 -5.79 -2.16
C GLU A 131 -5.09 -6.03 -1.49
N SER A 132 -5.33 -7.28 -1.13
CA SER A 132 -6.41 -7.70 -0.25
C SER A 132 -5.80 -8.40 0.96
N SER A 133 -6.48 -8.35 2.10
CA SER A 133 -6.02 -9.08 3.29
C SER A 133 -6.06 -10.59 3.04
N VAL A 134 -4.95 -11.30 3.29
CA VAL A 134 -4.84 -12.76 3.14
C VAL A 134 -4.45 -13.42 4.47
N ARG A 135 -4.85 -14.68 4.64
CA ARG A 135 -4.45 -15.53 5.77
C ARG A 135 -3.93 -16.86 5.24
N LEU A 136 -2.72 -17.24 5.65
CA LEU A 136 -2.07 -18.51 5.35
C LEU A 136 -1.75 -19.21 6.67
N ALA A 137 -2.50 -20.26 7.01
CA ALA A 137 -2.39 -20.93 8.30
C ALA A 137 -2.49 -19.90 9.46
N ASP A 138 -1.45 -19.82 10.30
CA ASP A 138 -1.38 -18.90 11.43
C ASP A 138 -0.88 -17.49 11.05
N GLU A 139 -0.39 -17.32 9.82
CA GLU A 139 0.12 -16.05 9.32
C GLU A 139 -0.96 -15.25 8.62
N SER A 140 -0.92 -13.92 8.76
CA SER A 140 -1.83 -13.04 8.02
C SER A 140 -1.16 -11.76 7.57
N ALA A 141 -1.47 -11.38 6.34
CA ALA A 141 -1.10 -10.09 5.78
C ALA A 141 -2.34 -9.20 5.78
N GLY A 142 -2.24 -8.07 6.48
CA GLY A 142 -3.27 -7.03 6.43
C GLY A 142 -3.34 -6.43 5.03
N GLY A 143 -4.56 -6.18 4.56
CA GLY A 143 -4.78 -5.48 3.30
C GLY A 143 -4.36 -4.02 3.38
N LEU A 144 -4.21 -3.35 2.24
CA LEU A 144 -3.89 -1.92 2.21
C LEU A 144 -5.01 -1.09 2.87
N PRO A 145 -4.70 -0.29 3.91
CA PRO A 145 -5.66 0.60 4.56
C PRO A 145 -5.85 1.91 3.77
N HIS A 146 -4.97 2.19 2.81
CA HIS A 146 -4.91 3.39 1.97
C HIS A 146 -4.99 3.01 0.48
N PRO A 147 -5.20 3.99 -0.42
CA PRO A 147 -5.11 3.76 -1.86
C PRO A 147 -3.76 3.17 -2.29
N TYR A 148 -3.72 2.61 -3.49
CA TYR A 148 -2.48 2.06 -4.04
C TYR A 148 -1.41 3.16 -4.26
N TYR A 149 -0.18 2.83 -3.89
CA TYR A 149 1.03 3.61 -4.19
C TYR A 149 2.11 2.69 -4.74
N THR A 150 2.91 3.20 -5.68
CA THR A 150 3.93 2.42 -6.41
C THR A 150 5.24 2.22 -5.64
N ASN A 151 5.43 2.89 -4.51
CA ASN A 151 6.66 2.79 -3.71
C ASN A 151 6.34 2.71 -2.22
N CYS A 152 6.05 1.49 -1.76
CA CYS A 152 5.67 1.21 -0.38
C CYS A 152 6.78 1.56 0.62
N GLN A 153 8.05 1.40 0.21
CA GLN A 153 9.22 1.60 1.07
C GLN A 153 9.59 3.07 1.33
N GLN A 154 8.90 4.02 0.68
CA GLN A 154 8.97 5.43 1.10
C GLN A 154 8.42 5.64 2.52
N CYS A 155 7.47 4.80 2.93
CA CYS A 155 6.81 4.89 4.23
C CYS A 155 7.09 3.66 5.10
N HIS A 156 7.12 2.47 4.51
CA HIS A 156 7.28 1.20 5.22
C HIS A 156 8.73 0.72 5.15
N VAL A 157 9.44 0.80 6.27
CA VAL A 157 10.83 0.35 6.35
C VAL A 157 10.86 -1.11 6.79
N ALA A 158 11.66 -1.93 6.10
CA ALA A 158 11.87 -3.32 6.49
C ALA A 158 12.80 -3.45 7.69
N GLU A 159 12.44 -4.33 8.61
CA GLU A 159 13.36 -4.77 9.66
C GLU A 159 14.51 -5.56 9.01
N SER A 160 15.74 -5.29 9.44
CA SER A 160 16.91 -6.02 8.97
C SER A 160 17.46 -6.89 10.11
N PRO A 161 17.33 -8.22 10.05
CA PRO A 161 17.94 -9.09 11.05
C PRO A 161 19.47 -9.15 10.93
N LEU A 162 20.03 -8.59 9.85
CA LEU A 162 21.47 -8.62 9.56
C LEU A 162 22.21 -7.38 10.10
N LEU A 163 21.49 -6.36 10.54
CA LEU A 163 22.06 -5.10 11.00
C LEU A 163 21.57 -4.81 12.41
N GLU A 164 22.49 -4.84 13.38
CA GLU A 164 22.22 -4.35 14.73
C GLU A 164 21.92 -2.84 14.68
N PRO A 165 20.84 -2.36 15.32
CA PRO A 165 20.50 -0.94 15.34
C PRO A 165 21.63 -0.11 15.95
N VAL A 166 22.20 0.82 15.17
CA VAL A 166 23.16 1.79 15.69
C VAL A 166 22.39 3.01 16.20
N VAL A 167 22.26 3.12 17.52
CA VAL A 167 21.65 4.29 18.16
C VAL A 167 22.69 5.41 18.20
N LEU A 168 22.59 6.36 17.26
CA LEU A 168 23.49 7.53 17.20
C LEU A 168 23.20 8.55 18.31
N ALA A 169 21.94 8.65 18.72
CA ALA A 169 21.47 9.50 19.82
C ALA A 169 20.16 8.95 20.39
N ALA A 170 19.93 9.14 21.68
CA ALA A 170 18.64 8.87 22.29
C ALA A 170 17.59 9.85 21.77
N SER A 171 16.37 9.37 21.52
CA SER A 171 15.22 10.20 21.19
C SER A 171 14.34 10.37 22.42
N SER A 172 13.86 11.59 22.68
CA SER A 172 12.82 11.88 23.68
C SER A 172 11.42 12.01 23.04
N PHE A 173 11.26 11.52 21.81
CA PHE A 173 9.98 11.56 21.11
C PHE A 173 8.98 10.63 21.79
N GLU A 174 7.84 11.19 22.19
CA GLU A 174 6.69 10.43 22.69
C GLU A 174 5.60 10.43 21.63
N GLY A 175 5.24 9.23 21.19
CA GLY A 175 4.21 9.00 20.21
C GLY A 175 2.80 9.10 20.78
N LEU A 176 1.81 9.36 19.91
CA LEU A 176 0.40 9.15 20.26
C LEU A 176 0.12 7.66 20.51
N ALA A 177 -0.51 7.34 21.63
CA ALA A 177 -0.95 5.99 21.94
C ALA A 177 -2.09 5.54 21.01
N ALA A 178 -2.23 4.22 20.84
CA ALA A 178 -3.40 3.66 20.18
C ALA A 178 -4.64 3.87 21.08
N PRO A 179 -5.79 4.31 20.54
CA PRO A 179 -7.00 4.41 21.32
C PRO A 179 -7.54 3.03 21.67
N ASP A 180 -8.15 2.92 22.86
CA ASP A 180 -8.80 1.69 23.29
C ASP A 180 -10.17 1.49 22.64
N GLY A 181 -10.82 2.54 22.16
CA GLY A 181 -12.15 2.50 21.55
C GLY A 181 -12.69 3.90 21.31
N GLY A 182 -13.80 3.99 20.58
CA GLY A 182 -14.53 5.25 20.36
C GLY A 182 -15.70 5.41 21.32
N ASP A 183 -16.01 6.66 21.62
CA ASP A 183 -17.16 7.04 22.45
C ASP A 183 -18.48 6.70 21.76
N ARG A 184 -19.54 6.62 22.57
CA ARG A 184 -20.91 6.40 22.10
C ARG A 184 -21.79 7.54 22.59
N ALA A 185 -22.69 8.01 21.72
CA ALA A 185 -23.66 9.02 22.10
C ALA A 185 -24.67 8.51 23.16
N TRP A 186 -25.01 7.22 23.12
CA TRP A 186 -25.89 6.53 24.07
C TRP A 186 -25.64 5.01 24.05
N GLU A 187 -26.21 4.26 25.00
CA GLU A 187 -26.02 2.81 25.14
C GLU A 187 -26.57 2.02 23.95
N GLY A 188 -25.69 1.54 23.08
CA GLY A 188 -26.06 0.83 21.84
C GLY A 188 -25.89 1.67 20.57
N ALA A 189 -25.62 2.98 20.68
CA ALA A 189 -25.21 3.81 19.55
C ALA A 189 -23.91 3.27 18.95
N PRO A 190 -23.69 3.31 17.63
CA PRO A 190 -22.40 2.97 17.04
C PRO A 190 -21.26 3.78 17.69
N PRO A 191 -20.11 3.14 18.00
CA PRO A 191 -18.96 3.88 18.51
C PRO A 191 -18.41 4.81 17.43
N THR A 192 -17.85 5.95 17.82
CA THR A 192 -17.09 6.79 16.92
C THR A 192 -15.81 6.09 16.45
N ILE A 193 -15.19 6.59 15.38
CA ILE A 193 -13.87 6.12 14.94
C ILE A 193 -12.81 6.83 15.78
N PRO A 194 -12.04 6.12 16.61
CA PRO A 194 -11.13 6.75 17.57
C PRO A 194 -9.73 7.01 17.02
N HIS A 195 -9.47 6.61 15.77
CA HIS A 195 -8.21 6.83 15.07
C HIS A 195 -8.43 7.63 13.78
N SER A 196 -7.37 8.26 13.29
CA SER A 196 -7.40 8.98 12.00
C SER A 196 -7.88 8.05 10.89
N THR A 197 -8.68 8.57 9.97
CA THR A 197 -9.10 7.92 8.72
C THR A 197 -8.15 8.22 7.56
N TRP A 198 -7.26 9.19 7.72
CA TRP A 198 -6.21 9.48 6.75
C TRP A 198 -5.26 8.28 6.63
N MET A 199 -5.02 7.84 5.39
CA MET A 199 -4.30 6.60 5.07
C MET A 199 -4.91 5.33 5.71
N ARG A 200 -6.19 5.39 6.12
CA ARG A 200 -6.96 4.32 6.77
C ARG A 200 -8.41 4.25 6.30
N GLY A 201 -8.66 4.61 5.04
CA GLY A 201 -9.99 4.63 4.44
C GLY A 201 -10.57 3.23 4.18
N ASN A 202 -9.73 2.22 3.97
CA ASN A 202 -10.20 0.84 3.82
C ASN A 202 -10.41 0.17 5.19
N CYS A 203 -11.58 0.39 5.79
CA CYS A 203 -11.92 -0.06 7.14
C CYS A 203 -11.74 -1.58 7.32
N LEU A 204 -12.10 -2.37 6.30
CA LEU A 204 -12.06 -3.84 6.34
C LEU A 204 -10.62 -4.39 6.31
N SER A 205 -9.61 -3.59 5.96
CA SER A 205 -8.20 -4.01 6.08
C SER A 205 -7.81 -4.42 7.51
N CYS A 206 -8.44 -3.79 8.51
CA CYS A 206 -8.21 -4.06 9.93
C CYS A 206 -9.44 -4.66 10.61
N HIS A 207 -10.64 -4.20 10.24
CA HIS A 207 -11.90 -4.63 10.86
C HIS A 207 -12.57 -5.81 10.14
N GLY A 208 -12.07 -6.25 8.98
CA GLY A 208 -12.69 -7.33 8.20
C GLY A 208 -12.39 -8.75 8.73
N PRO A 209 -12.88 -9.79 8.03
CA PRO A 209 -12.71 -11.20 8.44
C PRO A 209 -11.24 -11.63 8.58
N ASN A 210 -10.34 -11.02 7.81
CA ASN A 210 -8.91 -11.28 7.90
C ASN A 210 -8.16 -10.37 8.88
N GLY A 211 -8.84 -9.40 9.50
CA GLY A 211 -8.28 -8.54 10.54
C GLY A 211 -7.89 -9.30 11.81
N GLN A 212 -7.28 -8.62 12.78
CA GLN A 212 -7.00 -9.22 14.08
C GLN A 212 -8.30 -9.38 14.87
N VAL A 213 -8.51 -10.54 15.50
CA VAL A 213 -9.83 -10.93 16.05
C VAL A 213 -10.42 -9.89 17.00
N GLY A 214 -9.61 -9.34 17.92
CA GLY A 214 -10.06 -8.36 18.91
C GLY A 214 -10.46 -6.98 18.38
N ILE A 215 -10.24 -6.70 17.09
CA ILE A 215 -10.61 -5.42 16.45
C ILE A 215 -11.52 -5.64 15.24
N ARG A 216 -12.08 -6.84 15.02
CA ARG A 216 -13.01 -7.05 13.89
C ARG A 216 -14.32 -6.32 14.13
N THR A 217 -14.96 -5.90 13.05
CA THR A 217 -16.35 -5.48 13.12
C THR A 217 -17.25 -6.71 13.28
N SER A 218 -18.33 -6.54 14.03
CA SER A 218 -19.38 -7.57 14.14
C SER A 218 -20.29 -7.62 12.91
N HIS A 219 -20.14 -6.70 11.96
CA HIS A 219 -20.99 -6.56 10.79
C HIS A 219 -20.17 -6.25 9.52
N PRO A 220 -19.30 -7.19 9.08
CA PRO A 220 -18.41 -6.98 7.94
C PRO A 220 -19.17 -6.83 6.60
N GLU A 221 -20.44 -7.21 6.55
CA GLU A 221 -21.31 -7.05 5.37
C GLU A 221 -21.72 -5.58 5.11
N ARG A 222 -21.47 -4.67 6.06
CA ARG A 222 -21.77 -3.25 5.93
C ARG A 222 -20.70 -2.56 5.09
N VAL A 223 -21.10 -2.09 3.91
CA VAL A 223 -20.19 -1.47 2.92
C VAL A 223 -19.83 -0.01 3.21
N ASN A 224 -20.61 0.70 4.03
CA ASN A 224 -20.38 2.12 4.35
C ASN A 224 -20.31 2.34 5.86
N CYS A 225 -19.13 2.12 6.44
CA CYS A 225 -18.90 2.27 7.88
C CYS A 225 -19.15 3.70 8.38
N LEU A 226 -18.80 4.71 7.57
CA LEU A 226 -18.94 6.14 7.90
C LEU A 226 -20.39 6.62 7.95
N GLN A 227 -21.35 5.81 7.48
CA GLN A 227 -22.78 6.11 7.67
C GLN A 227 -23.17 6.11 9.16
N CYS A 228 -22.51 5.28 9.96
CA CYS A 228 -22.86 5.06 11.36
C CYS A 228 -21.72 5.44 12.32
N HIS A 229 -20.48 5.20 11.92
CA HIS A 229 -19.30 5.50 12.72
C HIS A 229 -18.74 6.86 12.34
N ALA A 230 -19.12 7.90 13.10
CA ALA A 230 -18.58 9.24 12.92
C ALA A 230 -17.11 9.30 13.38
N PRO A 231 -16.23 10.01 12.67
CA PRO A 231 -14.86 10.19 13.14
C PRO A 231 -14.78 11.05 14.41
N SER A 232 -13.85 10.70 15.30
CA SER A 232 -13.61 11.41 16.56
C SER A 232 -12.13 11.54 16.92
N ALA A 233 -11.23 11.07 16.06
CA ALA A 233 -9.81 11.17 16.33
C ALA A 233 -9.35 12.62 16.24
N GLU A 234 -8.51 13.03 17.18
CA GLU A 234 -7.94 14.38 17.21
C GLU A 234 -7.19 14.74 15.92
N LEU A 235 -6.55 13.74 15.30
CA LEU A 235 -5.83 13.88 14.03
C LEU A 235 -6.63 13.41 12.81
N ASP A 236 -7.96 13.44 12.87
CA ASP A 236 -8.77 13.09 11.71
C ASP A 236 -8.74 14.20 10.65
N GLN A 237 -7.97 13.98 9.60
CA GLN A 237 -7.84 14.90 8.47
C GLN A 237 -8.77 14.46 7.35
N VAL A 238 -10.08 14.51 7.59
CA VAL A 238 -11.06 14.31 6.51
C VAL A 238 -10.80 15.40 5.46
N ASP A 239 -10.57 15.01 4.21
CA ASP A 239 -10.59 15.94 3.08
C ASP A 239 -12.03 16.40 2.84
N ILE A 240 -12.47 17.30 3.71
CA ILE A 240 -13.69 18.09 3.50
C ILE A 240 -13.19 19.23 2.61
N GLY A 241 -13.43 19.13 1.30
CA GLY A 241 -13.08 20.16 0.31
C GLY A 241 -13.45 21.59 0.77
N PRO A 242 -12.97 22.65 0.10
CA PRO A 242 -12.78 23.99 0.66
C PRO A 242 -13.82 24.39 1.70
N GLN A 243 -13.40 24.30 2.97
CA GLN A 243 -14.19 24.57 4.16
C GLN A 243 -14.63 26.04 4.15
N ARG A 244 -15.93 26.30 3.94
CA ARG A 244 -16.54 27.53 4.43
C ARG A 244 -16.69 27.40 5.94
N PHE A 245 -15.63 27.69 6.67
CA PHE A 245 -15.67 27.82 8.12
C PHE A 245 -16.68 28.90 8.50
N LEU A 246 -17.88 28.49 8.91
CA LEU A 246 -18.75 29.34 9.71
C LEU A 246 -18.18 29.30 11.13
N SER A 247 -17.37 30.31 11.47
CA SER A 247 -17.02 30.58 12.87
C SER A 247 -18.31 30.78 13.66
N SER A 248 -18.71 29.78 14.43
CA SER A 248 -19.61 29.99 15.56
C SER A 248 -18.76 30.58 16.67
N ALA A 249 -18.92 31.89 16.89
CA ALA A 249 -18.36 32.56 18.04
C ALA A 249 -18.94 31.92 19.30
N ALA A 250 -18.06 31.45 20.18
CA ALA A 250 -18.40 31.01 21.52
C ALA A 250 -19.10 32.16 22.26
N GLY A 251 -20.38 31.97 22.58
CA GLY A 251 -21.09 32.78 23.55
C GLY A 251 -20.63 32.38 24.95
N THR A 252 -19.96 33.29 25.63
CA THR A 252 -19.75 33.26 27.08
C THR A 252 -21.09 33.50 27.79
N ASN A 253 -21.44 32.61 28.71
CA ASN A 253 -22.28 32.93 29.88
C ASN A 253 -21.38 32.90 31.11
#